data_AF-A0A4Z2C9Z1-F1
#
_entry.id   AF-A0A4Z2C9Z1-F1
#
_cell.length_a   1.000
_cell.length_b   1.000
_cell.length_c   1.000
_cell.angle_alpha   90.00
_cell.angle_beta   90.00
_cell.angle_gamma   90.00
#
_symmetry.space_group_name_H-M   'P 1'
#
loop_
_entity.id
_entity.type
_entity.pdbx_description
1 polymer ?
#
loop_
_entity_poly.entity_id
_entity_poly.type
_entity_poly.pdbx_seq_one_letter_code
_entity_poly.pdbx_strand_id
1 'polypeptide(L)'
;MLNRLTKSAEVQTQVDDEYFKINMEGHQMRLKLENTLKNCHQILQELEKQRIEVLCNILNRYHLQMTSFGQTLKHGHRRIEQAVQRVDMDKDMRALVEQNRITTEDTTTEFLMADYFEEDSKSLMDKDRRRQAIRVKVQRLSDSITRARKDQEGVEKLMRTYSGNPSFSNQKNLEETEQQLDECSLKLDLLRATHYKLSADSEHSVVQLTRPVKLRRAPFRSRQSLRASIIYKGAAPLAGQQPSEAEPSDPAATQSQTGAAACGATLNGALPSSGGDETPGGARAEPGRCRALYSFTSQQEDQLSMREGDLLDVHTKGDAGWWFGGLNGKTGHFPSSYVEELPVANQVQLPDSAADSGQS
;
A
#
# COMPACT_ATOMS: atom_id res chain seq x y z
N MET A 1 -7.02 8.22 -122.71
CA MET A 1 -7.10 9.15 -121.56
C MET A 1 -8.36 8.90 -120.73
N LEU A 2 -9.54 8.84 -121.36
CA LEU A 2 -10.84 8.60 -120.71
C LEU A 2 -10.88 7.38 -119.78
N ASN A 3 -10.51 6.18 -120.25
CA ASN A 3 -10.54 4.95 -119.43
C ASN A 3 -9.64 5.00 -118.17
N ARG A 4 -8.56 5.78 -118.18
CA ARG A 4 -7.70 5.95 -116.99
C ARG A 4 -8.36 6.88 -115.97
N LEU A 5 -9.03 7.93 -116.45
CA LEU A 5 -9.80 8.84 -115.60
C LEU A 5 -11.00 8.13 -114.97
N THR A 6 -11.72 7.29 -115.73
CA THR A 6 -12.83 6.48 -115.20
C THR A 6 -12.39 5.53 -114.10
N LYS A 7 -11.30 4.76 -114.32
CA LYS A 7 -10.74 3.88 -113.29
C LYS A 7 -10.26 4.63 -112.06
N SER A 8 -9.65 5.81 -112.24
CA SER A 8 -9.23 6.65 -111.12
C SER A 8 -10.42 7.14 -110.30
N ALA A 9 -11.54 7.51 -110.94
CA ALA A 9 -12.76 7.93 -110.26
C ALA A 9 -13.45 6.77 -109.51
N GLU A 10 -13.43 5.56 -110.08
CA GLU A 10 -13.92 4.34 -109.41
C GLU A 10 -13.11 4.02 -108.15
N VAL A 11 -11.77 4.07 -108.24
CA VAL A 11 -10.89 3.85 -107.07
C VAL A 11 -11.10 4.94 -106.03
N GLN A 12 -11.25 6.22 -106.43
CA GLN A 12 -11.54 7.30 -105.49
C GLN A 12 -12.84 7.05 -104.73
N THR A 13 -13.90 6.62 -105.44
CA THR A 13 -15.19 6.30 -104.81
C THR A 13 -15.07 5.16 -103.80
N GLN A 14 -14.30 4.11 -104.14
CA GLN A 14 -14.06 2.99 -103.23
C GLN A 14 -13.30 3.40 -101.96
N VAL A 15 -12.26 4.24 -102.11
CA VAL A 15 -11.48 4.75 -100.97
C VAL A 15 -12.34 5.67 -100.10
N ASP A 16 -13.19 6.50 -100.70
CA ASP A 16 -14.10 7.38 -99.96
C ASP A 16 -15.13 6.57 -99.15
N ASP A 17 -15.67 5.48 -99.72
CA ASP A 17 -16.57 4.55 -99.02
C ASP A 17 -15.86 3.83 -97.85
N GLU A 18 -14.62 3.40 -98.06
CA GLU A 18 -13.80 2.76 -97.01
C GLU A 18 -13.49 3.76 -95.88
N TYR A 19 -13.10 4.99 -96.24
CA TYR A 19 -12.88 6.07 -95.28
C TYR A 19 -14.14 6.39 -94.48
N PHE A 20 -15.29 6.44 -95.13
CA PHE A 20 -16.58 6.61 -94.46
C PHE A 20 -16.86 5.47 -93.46
N LYS A 21 -16.63 4.22 -93.86
CA LYS A 21 -16.83 3.05 -92.99
C LYS A 21 -15.91 3.09 -91.77
N ILE A 22 -14.62 3.36 -91.95
CA ILE A 22 -13.65 3.49 -90.85
C ILE A 22 -14.08 4.60 -89.89
N ASN A 23 -14.57 5.74 -90.41
CA ASN A 23 -15.10 6.81 -89.56
C ASN A 23 -16.32 6.36 -88.76
N MET A 24 -17.25 5.64 -89.37
CA MET A 24 -18.44 5.12 -88.68
C MET A 24 -18.07 4.13 -87.57
N GLU A 25 -17.13 3.22 -87.82
CA GLU A 25 -16.57 2.34 -86.80
C GLU A 25 -15.88 3.15 -85.68
N GLY A 26 -15.13 4.19 -86.05
CA GLY A 26 -14.51 5.14 -85.11
C GLY A 26 -15.53 5.82 -84.19
N HIS A 27 -16.69 6.23 -84.71
CA HIS A 27 -17.76 6.80 -83.88
C HIS A 27 -18.32 5.79 -82.87
N GLN A 28 -18.54 4.53 -83.29
CA GLN A 28 -18.99 3.47 -82.39
C GLN A 28 -17.96 3.19 -81.28
N MET A 29 -16.68 3.17 -81.62
CA MET A 29 -15.60 2.98 -80.64
C MET A 29 -15.50 4.15 -79.65
N ARG A 30 -15.70 5.39 -80.12
CA ARG A 30 -15.68 6.58 -79.26
C ARG A 30 -16.82 6.55 -78.23
N LEU A 31 -18.02 6.11 -78.63
CA LEU A 31 -19.14 5.91 -77.71
C LEU A 31 -18.84 4.83 -76.66
N LYS A 32 -18.26 3.69 -77.07
CA LYS A 32 -17.84 2.64 -76.14
C LYS A 32 -16.80 3.15 -75.13
N LEU A 33 -15.81 3.90 -75.60
CA LEU A 33 -14.79 4.51 -74.73
C LEU A 33 -15.43 5.45 -73.70
N GLU A 34 -16.34 6.32 -74.13
CA GLU A 34 -17.02 7.26 -73.24
C GLU A 34 -17.83 6.54 -72.16
N ASN A 35 -18.55 5.47 -72.52
CA ASN A 35 -19.29 4.65 -71.56
C ASN A 35 -18.34 3.93 -70.58
N THR A 36 -17.23 3.38 -71.06
CA THR A 36 -16.22 2.76 -70.20
C THR A 36 -15.63 3.78 -69.22
N LEU A 37 -15.31 4.99 -69.67
CA LEU A 37 -14.79 6.06 -68.80
C LEU A 37 -15.81 6.47 -67.73
N LYS A 38 -17.09 6.58 -68.09
CA LYS A 38 -18.18 6.84 -67.12
C LYS A 38 -18.27 5.73 -66.07
N ASN A 39 -18.19 4.47 -66.48
CA ASN A 39 -18.22 3.34 -65.55
C ASN A 39 -16.99 3.33 -64.64
N CYS A 40 -15.79 3.55 -65.19
CA CYS A 40 -14.56 3.65 -64.40
C CYS A 40 -14.65 4.78 -63.36
N HIS A 41 -15.19 5.94 -63.76
CA HIS A 41 -15.39 7.06 -62.84
C HIS A 41 -16.33 6.70 -61.68
N GLN A 42 -17.47 6.06 -61.98
CA GLN A 42 -18.41 5.63 -60.94
C GLN A 42 -17.79 4.62 -59.97
N ILE A 43 -17.04 3.64 -60.49
CA ILE A 43 -16.35 2.64 -59.65
C ILE A 43 -15.32 3.32 -58.75
N LEU A 44 -14.49 4.20 -59.29
CA LEU A 44 -13.48 4.93 -58.52
C LEU A 44 -14.12 5.81 -57.45
N GLN A 45 -15.21 6.50 -57.79
CA GLN A 45 -15.94 7.33 -56.83
C GLN A 45 -16.52 6.49 -55.69
N GLU A 46 -17.06 5.31 -55.97
CA GLU A 46 -17.63 4.44 -54.95
C GLU A 46 -16.56 3.83 -54.05
N LEU A 47 -15.42 3.41 -54.62
CA LEU A 47 -14.26 2.95 -53.85
C LEU A 47 -13.73 4.05 -52.92
N GLU A 48 -13.69 5.30 -53.37
CA GLU A 48 -13.23 6.41 -52.53
C GLU A 48 -14.20 6.69 -51.38
N LYS A 49 -15.52 6.61 -51.61
CA LYS A 49 -16.51 6.71 -50.53
C LYS A 49 -16.32 5.61 -49.49
N GLN A 50 -16.18 4.36 -49.93
CA GLN A 50 -15.95 3.22 -49.05
C GLN A 50 -14.66 3.39 -48.24
N ARG A 51 -13.58 3.87 -48.87
CA ARG A 51 -12.33 4.16 -48.19
C ARG A 51 -12.50 5.21 -47.09
N ILE A 52 -13.18 6.31 -47.39
CA ILE A 52 -13.45 7.38 -46.42
C ILE A 52 -14.30 6.85 -45.26
N GLU A 53 -15.34 6.07 -45.54
CA GLU A 53 -16.21 5.46 -44.53
C GLU A 53 -15.42 4.56 -43.56
N VAL A 54 -14.55 3.70 -44.11
CA VAL A 54 -13.68 2.84 -43.29
C VAL A 54 -12.75 3.67 -42.40
N LEU A 55 -12.15 4.73 -42.93
CA LEU A 55 -11.28 5.63 -42.15
C LEU A 55 -12.06 6.32 -41.02
N CYS A 56 -13.28 6.80 -41.29
CA CYS A 56 -14.16 7.37 -40.27
C CYS A 56 -14.50 6.36 -39.17
N ASN A 57 -14.81 5.12 -39.55
CA ASN A 57 -15.12 4.05 -38.60
C ASN A 57 -13.92 3.71 -37.69
N ILE A 58 -12.71 3.66 -38.25
CA ILE A 58 -11.48 3.43 -37.49
C ILE A 58 -11.25 4.58 -36.49
N LEU A 59 -11.40 5.83 -36.92
CA LEU A 59 -11.23 7.00 -36.05
C LEU A 59 -12.25 7.03 -34.91
N ASN A 60 -13.51 6.72 -35.19
CA ASN A 60 -14.56 6.64 -34.17
C ASN A 60 -14.25 5.55 -33.14
N ARG A 61 -13.78 4.39 -33.58
CA ARG A 61 -13.40 3.30 -32.67
C ARG A 61 -12.21 3.69 -31.80
N TYR A 62 -11.20 4.35 -32.37
CA TYR A 62 -10.07 4.88 -31.61
C TYR A 62 -10.51 5.92 -30.58
N HIS A 63 -11.41 6.84 -30.96
CA HIS A 63 -11.95 7.85 -30.05
C HIS A 63 -12.70 7.21 -28.87
N LEU A 64 -13.53 6.19 -29.14
CA LEU A 64 -14.25 5.46 -28.10
C LEU A 64 -13.29 4.76 -27.13
N GLN A 65 -12.25 4.10 -27.64
CA GLN A 65 -11.23 3.46 -26.83
C GLN A 65 -10.48 4.47 -25.96
N MET A 66 -10.08 5.61 -26.54
CA MET A 66 -9.36 6.66 -25.81
C MET A 66 -10.22 7.26 -24.69
N THR A 67 -11.51 7.43 -24.94
CA THR A 67 -12.46 7.94 -23.94
C THR A 67 -12.66 6.96 -22.80
N SER A 68 -12.86 5.67 -23.11
CA SER A 68 -13.00 4.60 -22.11
C SER A 68 -11.74 4.47 -21.25
N PHE A 69 -10.56 4.44 -21.88
CA PHE A 69 -9.29 4.42 -21.17
C PHE A 69 -9.13 5.61 -20.23
N GLY A 70 -9.47 6.82 -20.70
CA GLY A 70 -9.46 8.03 -19.88
C GLY A 70 -10.38 7.94 -18.66
N GLN A 71 -11.54 7.30 -18.77
CA GLN A 71 -12.44 7.07 -17.63
C GLN A 71 -11.84 6.09 -16.62
N THR A 72 -11.25 4.98 -17.08
CA THR A 72 -10.57 4.00 -16.23
C THR A 72 -9.41 4.64 -15.46
N LEU A 73 -8.61 5.48 -16.12
CA LEU A 73 -7.51 6.20 -15.47
C LEU A 73 -8.03 7.17 -14.40
N LYS A 74 -9.09 7.94 -14.70
CA LYS A 74 -9.73 8.83 -13.72
C LYS A 74 -10.27 8.06 -12.52
N HIS A 75 -10.85 6.88 -12.75
CA HIS A 75 -11.35 6.03 -11.68
C HIS A 75 -10.21 5.52 -10.78
N GLY A 76 -9.10 5.04 -11.38
CA GLY A 76 -7.92 4.62 -10.64
C GLY A 76 -7.34 5.75 -9.79
N HIS A 77 -7.19 6.94 -10.38
CA HIS A 77 -6.72 8.13 -9.66
C HIS A 77 -7.61 8.47 -8.46
N ARG A 78 -8.94 8.51 -8.65
CA ARG A 78 -9.89 8.82 -7.57
C ARG A 78 -9.82 7.80 -6.43
N ARG A 79 -9.56 6.52 -6.72
CA ARG A 79 -9.40 5.49 -5.69
C ARG A 79 -8.14 5.70 -4.85
N ILE A 80 -7.04 6.09 -5.49
CA ILE A 80 -5.79 6.43 -4.78
C ILE A 80 -6.02 7.67 -3.92
N GLU A 81 -6.63 8.71 -4.48
CA GLU A 81 -6.95 9.95 -3.75
C GLU A 81 -7.81 9.66 -2.51
N GLN A 82 -8.84 8.83 -2.65
CA GLN A 82 -9.66 8.39 -1.51
C GLN A 82 -8.89 7.58 -0.48
N ALA A 83 -7.91 6.76 -0.89
CA ALA A 83 -7.07 6.02 0.05
C ALA A 83 -6.17 6.97 0.84
N VAL A 84 -5.56 7.94 0.16
CA VAL A 84 -4.72 8.98 0.79
C VAL A 84 -5.54 9.84 1.74
N GLN A 85 -6.75 10.28 1.37
CA GLN A 85 -7.63 11.07 2.23
C GLN A 85 -8.11 10.32 3.49
N ARG A 86 -8.05 8.99 3.50
CA ARG A 86 -8.45 8.17 4.66
C ARG A 86 -7.31 7.93 5.66
N VAL A 87 -6.08 8.33 5.34
CA VAL A 87 -4.93 8.18 6.23
C VAL A 87 -5.13 9.08 7.44
N ASP A 88 -5.10 8.49 8.63
CA ASP A 88 -5.23 9.18 9.92
C ASP A 88 -4.06 8.73 10.81
N MET A 89 -3.04 9.57 10.88
CA MET A 89 -1.80 9.28 11.59
C MET A 89 -2.03 8.99 13.07
N ASP A 90 -2.93 9.72 13.72
CA ASP A 90 -3.19 9.56 15.16
C ASP A 90 -3.95 8.27 15.45
N LYS A 91 -4.86 7.88 14.55
CA LYS A 91 -5.52 6.57 14.63
C LYS A 91 -4.53 5.42 14.43
N ASP A 92 -3.65 5.52 13.45
CA ASP A 92 -2.65 4.50 13.17
C ASP A 92 -1.62 4.39 14.30
N MET A 93 -1.19 5.53 14.86
CA MET A 93 -0.28 5.56 16.01
C MET A 93 -0.92 4.93 17.25
N ARG A 94 -2.20 5.22 17.52
CA ARG A 94 -2.95 4.57 18.61
C ARG A 94 -3.07 3.07 18.41
N ALA A 95 -3.36 2.61 17.19
CA ALA A 95 -3.44 1.18 16.89
C ALA A 95 -2.08 0.49 17.10
N LEU A 96 -0.98 1.13 16.67
CA LEU A 96 0.37 0.63 16.88
C LEU A 96 0.72 0.54 18.37
N VAL A 97 0.41 1.58 19.15
CA VAL A 97 0.64 1.58 20.61
C VAL A 97 -0.16 0.49 21.27
N GLU A 98 -1.44 0.32 20.92
CA GLU A 98 -2.30 -0.73 21.49
C GLU A 98 -1.77 -2.13 21.16
N GLN A 99 -1.34 -2.36 19.93
CA GLN A 99 -0.77 -3.64 19.51
C GLN A 99 0.55 -3.96 20.25
N ASN A 100 1.32 -2.94 20.62
CA ASN A 100 2.62 -3.09 21.28
C ASN A 100 2.57 -2.77 22.79
N ARG A 101 1.37 -2.67 23.39
CA ARG A 101 1.24 -2.39 24.82
C ARG A 101 1.81 -3.57 25.61
N ILE A 102 2.93 -3.33 26.28
CA ILE A 102 3.47 -4.23 27.29
C ILE A 102 2.57 -4.09 28.53
N THR A 103 2.20 -5.23 29.16
CA THR A 103 1.36 -5.25 30.35
C THR A 103 1.95 -4.40 31.48
N THR A 104 1.09 -3.70 32.24
CA THR A 104 1.48 -2.76 33.31
C THR A 104 2.35 -3.35 34.43
N GLU A 105 2.53 -4.66 34.46
CA GLU A 105 3.44 -5.34 35.40
C GLU A 105 4.92 -5.20 34.99
N ASP A 106 5.23 -4.99 33.70
CA ASP A 106 6.61 -4.87 33.21
C ASP A 106 7.16 -3.44 33.24
N THR A 107 6.29 -2.44 33.43
CA THR A 107 6.68 -1.02 33.48
C THR A 107 6.95 -0.50 34.89
N THR A 108 6.84 -1.35 35.92
CA THR A 108 7.20 -0.97 37.28
C THR A 108 8.72 -0.94 37.45
N THR A 109 9.32 0.21 37.16
CA THR A 109 10.71 0.48 37.53
C THR A 109 10.78 0.71 39.05
N GLU A 110 11.19 -0.32 39.79
CA GLU A 110 11.42 -0.22 41.23
C GLU A 110 12.73 0.51 41.51
N PHE A 111 12.68 1.71 42.10
CA PHE A 111 13.88 2.42 42.54
C PHE A 111 14.29 1.99 43.94
N LEU A 112 15.50 1.47 44.07
CA LEU A 112 16.13 1.16 45.35
C LEU A 112 16.55 2.47 46.04
N MET A 113 16.04 2.72 47.24
CA MET A 113 16.53 3.85 48.05
C MET A 113 17.89 3.54 48.66
N ALA A 114 18.68 4.59 48.90
CA ALA A 114 19.96 4.47 49.56
C ALA A 114 19.77 4.04 51.03
N ASP A 115 20.34 2.91 51.42
CA ASP A 115 20.31 2.41 52.79
C ASP A 115 21.50 2.94 53.59
N TYR A 116 21.21 3.43 54.79
CA TYR A 116 22.24 3.88 55.72
C TYR A 116 22.43 2.85 56.83
N PHE A 117 23.68 2.65 57.25
CA PHE A 117 24.05 1.69 58.28
C PHE A 117 23.28 1.91 59.60
N GLU A 118 23.01 3.18 59.93
CA GLU A 118 22.38 3.62 61.16
C GLU A 118 20.85 3.40 61.19
N GLU A 119 20.22 3.13 60.03
CA GLU A 119 18.81 2.75 59.93
C GLU A 119 18.57 1.31 60.44
N ASP A 120 19.64 0.52 60.62
CA ASP A 120 19.50 -0.85 61.07
C ASP A 120 19.14 -0.97 62.56
N SER A 121 17.87 -1.26 62.85
CA SER A 121 17.38 -1.62 64.19
C SER A 121 18.21 -2.69 64.92
N LYS A 122 18.87 -3.60 64.21
CA LYS A 122 19.73 -4.67 64.77
C LYS A 122 21.21 -4.26 64.91
N SER A 123 21.57 -3.04 64.56
CA SER A 123 22.94 -2.54 64.71
C SER A 123 23.36 -2.52 66.18
N LEU A 124 24.60 -2.89 66.45
CA LEU A 124 25.23 -2.81 67.78
C LEU A 124 25.59 -1.36 68.17
N MET A 125 25.33 -0.39 67.29
CA MET A 125 25.56 1.02 67.56
C MET A 125 24.63 1.52 68.67
N ASP A 126 25.23 2.16 69.67
CA ASP A 126 24.53 2.86 70.74
C ASP A 126 23.43 3.80 70.22
N LYS A 127 22.32 3.91 70.96
CA LYS A 127 21.11 4.63 70.52
C LYS A 127 21.35 6.13 70.36
N ASP A 128 22.12 6.76 71.26
CA ASP A 128 22.40 8.19 71.18
C ASP A 128 23.38 8.50 70.05
N ARG A 129 24.41 7.67 69.91
CA ARG A 129 25.34 7.75 68.77
C ARG A 129 24.62 7.60 67.43
N ARG A 130 23.66 6.68 67.34
CA ARG A 130 22.83 6.44 66.15
C ARG A 130 21.96 7.65 65.82
N ARG A 131 21.22 8.18 66.80
CA ARG A 131 20.42 9.40 66.64
C ARG A 131 21.24 10.56 66.12
N GLN A 132 22.43 10.78 66.71
CA GLN A 132 23.29 11.87 66.29
C GLN A 132 23.84 11.69 64.87
N ALA A 133 24.22 10.47 64.49
CA ALA A 133 24.67 10.15 63.13
C ALA A 133 23.56 10.35 62.08
N ILE A 134 22.32 9.95 62.39
CA ILE A 134 21.14 10.19 61.52
C ILE A 134 20.87 11.69 61.39
N ARG A 135 20.88 12.47 62.48
CA ARG A 135 20.68 13.93 62.43
C ARG A 135 21.65 14.64 61.50
N VAL A 136 22.94 14.28 61.54
CA VAL A 136 23.95 14.87 60.65
C VAL A 136 23.64 14.55 59.18
N LYS A 137 23.14 13.35 58.89
CA LYS A 137 22.76 12.94 57.52
C LYS A 137 21.49 13.63 57.04
N VAL A 138 20.49 13.76 57.91
CA VAL A 138 19.27 14.52 57.65
C VAL A 138 19.62 15.98 57.33
N GLN A 139 20.51 16.60 58.10
CA GLN A 139 20.99 17.97 57.82
C GLN A 139 21.66 18.06 56.44
N ARG A 140 22.58 17.16 56.11
CA ARG A 140 23.23 17.11 54.78
C ARG A 140 22.25 16.90 53.64
N LEU A 141 21.20 16.10 53.86
CA LEU A 141 20.13 15.89 52.88
C LEU A 141 19.29 17.15 52.70
N SER A 142 18.96 17.87 53.78
CA SER A 142 18.30 19.18 53.71
C SER A 142 19.10 20.18 52.86
N ASP A 143 20.42 20.27 53.09
CA ASP A 143 21.30 21.12 52.30
C ASP A 143 21.36 20.68 50.82
N SER A 144 21.24 19.37 50.56
CA SER A 144 21.23 18.84 49.19
C SER A 144 19.89 19.07 48.48
N ILE A 145 18.78 18.98 49.20
CA ILE A 145 17.43 19.30 48.70
C ILE A 145 17.34 20.78 48.34
N THR A 146 17.87 21.67 49.18
CA THR A 146 17.85 23.12 48.90
C THR A 146 18.69 23.47 47.67
N ARG A 147 19.85 22.83 47.47
CA ARG A 147 20.64 22.98 46.24
C ARG A 147 19.90 22.44 45.01
N ALA A 148 19.41 21.19 45.06
CA ALA A 148 18.70 20.57 43.94
C ALA A 148 17.43 21.36 43.54
N ARG A 149 16.74 21.96 44.51
CA ARG A 149 15.60 22.84 44.24
C ARG A 149 16.00 24.10 43.46
N LYS A 150 17.12 24.74 43.84
CA LYS A 150 17.63 25.91 43.09
C LYS A 150 18.04 25.55 41.68
N ASP A 151 18.67 24.39 41.49
CA ASP A 151 19.03 23.88 40.17
C ASP A 151 17.76 23.69 39.31
N GLN A 152 16.72 23.04 39.85
CA GLN A 152 15.43 22.86 39.17
C GLN A 152 14.78 24.21 38.81
N GLU A 153 14.70 25.16 39.74
CA GLU A 153 14.15 26.50 39.50
C GLU A 153 14.92 27.23 38.38
N GLY A 154 16.24 27.01 38.28
CA GLY A 154 17.08 27.53 37.20
C GLY A 154 16.72 26.94 35.84
N VAL A 155 16.57 25.61 35.75
CA VAL A 155 16.18 24.91 34.52
C VAL A 155 14.76 25.27 34.10
N GLU A 156 13.80 25.38 35.02
CA GLU A 156 12.44 25.84 34.71
C GLU A 156 12.43 27.26 34.12
N LYS A 157 13.29 28.15 34.64
CA LYS A 157 13.41 29.50 34.11
C LYS A 157 13.99 29.48 32.69
N LEU A 158 14.96 28.61 32.42
CA LEU A 158 15.51 28.41 31.08
C LEU A 158 14.43 27.89 30.12
N MET A 159 13.66 26.89 30.53
CA MET A 159 12.55 26.32 29.77
C MET A 159 11.50 27.37 29.37
N ARG A 160 11.09 28.22 30.32
CA ARG A 160 10.18 29.35 30.05
C ARG A 160 10.77 30.35 29.06
N THR A 161 12.08 30.59 29.13
CA THR A 161 12.77 31.54 28.23
C THR A 161 12.80 31.03 26.80
N TYR A 162 13.08 29.74 26.61
CA TYR A 162 13.06 29.10 25.29
C TYR A 162 11.64 28.99 24.71
N SER A 163 10.64 28.71 25.54
CA SER A 163 9.24 28.65 25.10
C SER A 163 8.69 30.05 24.73
N GLY A 164 9.16 31.10 25.39
CA GLY A 164 8.70 32.48 25.17
C GLY A 164 9.43 33.22 24.04
N ASN A 165 10.55 32.71 23.51
CA ASN A 165 11.34 33.37 22.48
C ASN A 165 11.77 32.40 21.37
N PRO A 166 10.96 32.25 20.30
CA PRO A 166 11.24 31.32 19.19
C PRO A 166 12.56 31.59 18.46
N SER A 167 13.10 32.82 18.53
CA SER A 167 14.37 33.19 17.88
C SER A 167 15.61 32.77 18.68
N PHE A 168 15.46 32.40 19.96
CA PHE A 168 16.56 32.09 20.88
C PHE A 168 16.74 30.59 21.14
N SER A 169 15.86 29.76 20.59
CA SER A 169 15.85 28.31 20.83
C SER A 169 15.47 27.55 19.57
N ASN A 170 16.02 26.35 19.44
CA ASN A 170 15.65 25.37 18.42
C ASN A 170 14.98 24.18 19.12
N GLN A 171 14.24 23.37 18.38
CA GLN A 171 13.53 22.19 18.90
C GLN A 171 14.43 21.28 19.76
N LYS A 172 15.66 21.04 19.33
CA LYS A 172 16.65 20.25 20.07
C LYS A 172 16.99 20.84 21.45
N ASN A 173 17.12 22.16 21.57
CA ASN A 173 17.44 22.81 22.84
C ASN A 173 16.26 22.72 23.81
N LEU A 174 15.02 22.77 23.30
CA LEU A 174 13.81 22.57 24.10
C LEU A 174 13.77 21.14 24.66
N GLU A 175 13.98 20.14 23.80
CA GLU A 175 14.01 18.72 24.19
C GLU A 175 15.10 18.43 25.23
N GLU A 176 16.32 18.95 25.03
CA GLU A 176 17.42 18.79 26.00
C GLU A 176 17.12 19.47 27.35
N THR A 177 16.47 20.63 27.33
CA THR A 177 16.09 21.34 28.57
C THR A 177 14.94 20.63 29.28
N GLU A 178 14.04 19.98 28.56
CA GLU A 178 12.92 19.20 29.11
C GLU A 178 13.45 17.97 29.82
N GLN A 179 14.37 17.25 29.18
CA GLN A 179 15.07 16.13 29.79
C GLN A 179 15.82 16.54 31.07
N GLN A 180 16.53 17.67 31.06
CA GLN A 180 17.22 18.19 32.25
C GLN A 180 16.25 18.53 33.39
N LEU A 181 15.06 19.04 33.05
CA LEU A 181 14.03 19.35 34.04
C LEU A 181 13.49 18.08 34.70
N ASP A 182 13.24 17.03 33.91
CA ASP A 182 12.84 15.72 34.39
C ASP A 182 13.90 15.10 35.31
N GLU A 183 15.18 15.16 34.93
CA GLU A 183 16.30 14.68 35.75
C GLU A 183 16.40 15.42 37.09
N CYS A 184 16.28 16.76 37.07
CA CYS A 184 16.28 17.57 38.29
C CYS A 184 15.10 17.24 39.20
N SER A 185 13.90 17.06 38.62
CA SER A 185 12.70 16.70 39.35
C SER A 185 12.86 15.32 40.01
N LEU A 186 13.33 14.32 39.26
CA LEU A 186 13.56 12.97 39.79
C LEU A 186 14.59 12.98 40.93
N LYS A 187 15.71 13.69 40.75
CA LYS A 187 16.74 13.85 41.78
C LYS A 187 16.18 14.48 43.06
N LEU A 188 15.36 15.52 42.92
CA LEU A 188 14.74 16.19 44.06
C LEU A 188 13.77 15.26 44.79
N ASP A 189 12.96 14.50 44.06
CA ASP A 189 12.02 13.52 44.62
C ASP A 189 12.75 12.41 45.38
N LEU A 190 13.83 11.86 44.83
CA LEU A 190 14.67 10.84 45.50
C LEU A 190 15.31 11.38 46.79
N LEU A 191 15.82 12.61 46.76
CA LEU A 191 16.41 13.25 47.95
C LEU A 191 15.35 13.50 49.03
N ARG A 192 14.15 13.98 48.66
CA ARG A 192 13.02 14.19 49.58
C ARG A 192 12.55 12.88 50.19
N ALA A 193 12.42 11.83 49.39
CA ALA A 193 12.04 10.49 49.86
C ALA A 193 13.08 9.96 50.88
N THR A 194 14.37 10.10 50.56
CA THR A 194 15.46 9.65 51.45
C THR A 194 15.50 10.45 52.75
N HIS A 195 15.32 11.78 52.67
CA HIS A 195 15.20 12.64 53.84
C HIS A 195 14.01 12.24 54.72
N TYR A 196 12.84 11.98 54.11
CA TYR A 196 11.66 11.53 54.83
C TYR A 196 11.89 10.18 55.53
N LYS A 197 12.47 9.20 54.82
CA LYS A 197 12.82 7.88 55.38
C LYS A 197 13.68 8.00 56.65
N LEU A 198 14.75 8.79 56.59
CA LEU A 198 15.64 9.01 57.73
C LEU A 198 15.04 9.85 58.86
N SER A 199 14.15 10.81 58.52
CA SER A 199 13.51 11.67 59.51
C SER A 199 12.42 10.95 60.29
N ALA A 200 11.66 10.06 59.62
CA ALA A 200 10.58 9.27 60.20
C ALA A 200 11.07 8.28 61.28
N ASP A 201 12.33 7.83 61.21
CA ASP A 201 12.95 7.02 62.26
C ASP A 201 13.41 7.85 63.49
N SER A 202 13.28 9.19 63.45
CA SER A 202 13.79 10.10 64.49
C SER A 202 12.75 10.96 65.23
N GLU A 203 11.54 11.19 64.71
CA GLU A 203 10.34 11.69 65.42
C GLU A 203 9.22 11.98 64.38
N HIS A 204 7.95 11.91 64.77
CA HIS A 204 6.78 12.06 63.91
C HIS A 204 6.74 13.41 63.15
N SER A 205 7.23 13.42 61.91
CA SER A 205 7.02 14.55 60.98
C SER A 205 6.40 14.04 59.69
N VAL A 206 5.25 14.62 59.33
CA VAL A 206 4.54 14.33 58.08
C VAL A 206 5.07 15.27 57.01
N VAL A 207 5.88 14.75 56.08
CA VAL A 207 6.24 15.47 54.86
C VAL A 207 5.17 15.18 53.82
N GLN A 208 4.48 16.21 53.34
CA GLN A 208 3.61 16.10 52.17
C GLN A 208 4.48 15.84 50.94
N LEU A 209 4.49 14.59 50.48
CA LEU A 209 5.00 14.24 49.17
C LEU A 209 3.96 14.68 48.14
N THR A 210 4.41 15.37 47.09
CA THR A 210 3.57 15.86 45.99
C THR A 210 2.90 14.72 45.20
N ARG A 211 3.32 13.47 45.40
CA ARG A 211 2.77 12.25 44.78
C ARG A 211 2.61 11.14 45.84
N PRO A 212 1.58 10.27 45.73
CA PRO A 212 1.33 9.23 46.73
C PRO A 212 2.43 8.17 46.73
N VAL A 213 3.12 8.02 47.87
CA VAL A 213 4.17 7.02 48.07
C VAL A 213 3.70 5.95 49.06
N LYS A 214 3.67 4.68 48.64
CA LYS A 214 3.46 3.53 49.53
C LYS A 214 4.82 2.96 49.95
N LEU A 215 5.20 3.17 51.21
CA LEU A 215 6.35 2.51 51.81
C LEU A 215 5.95 1.08 52.21
N ARG A 216 6.57 0.05 51.62
CA ARG A 216 6.47 -1.33 52.16
C ARG A 216 7.70 -1.68 52.96
N ARG A 217 7.52 -1.99 54.25
CA ARG A 217 8.54 -2.64 55.09
C ARG A 217 8.52 -4.15 54.79
N ALA A 218 9.56 -4.68 54.18
CA ALA A 218 9.70 -6.13 53.96
C ALA A 218 10.17 -6.84 55.26
N PRO A 219 9.53 -7.94 55.68
CA PRO A 219 9.91 -8.67 56.88
C PRO A 219 10.77 -9.91 56.57
N PHE A 220 12.04 -9.76 56.17
CA PHE A 220 13.06 -10.79 56.45
C PHE A 220 14.48 -10.29 56.12
N ARG A 221 15.46 -10.68 56.94
CA ARG A 221 16.86 -10.22 56.86
C ARG A 221 17.80 -11.43 56.69
N SER A 222 18.55 -11.48 55.59
CA SER A 222 19.68 -12.39 55.40
C SER A 222 21.01 -11.61 55.44
N ARG A 223 22.09 -12.27 55.88
CA ARG A 223 23.39 -11.69 56.25
C ARG A 223 24.27 -11.28 55.06
N GLN A 224 23.83 -11.49 53.82
CA GLN A 224 24.63 -11.25 52.60
C GLN A 224 23.86 -10.58 51.44
N SER A 225 22.66 -10.04 51.67
CA SER A 225 21.88 -9.40 50.60
C SER A 225 21.87 -7.87 50.76
N LEU A 226 22.22 -7.15 49.69
CA LEU A 226 21.96 -5.72 49.54
C LEU A 226 20.47 -5.48 49.81
N ARG A 227 20.18 -4.69 50.84
CA ARG A 227 18.83 -4.44 51.33
C ARG A 227 18.08 -3.56 50.34
N ALA A 228 16.83 -3.95 50.06
CA ALA A 228 15.95 -3.23 49.16
C ALA A 228 14.89 -2.46 49.95
N SER A 229 14.88 -1.14 49.81
CA SER A 229 13.73 -0.29 50.10
C SER A 229 13.22 0.28 48.78
N ILE A 230 12.01 -0.10 48.36
CA ILE A 230 11.43 0.19 47.05
C ILE A 230 10.42 1.34 47.16
N ILE A 231 10.49 2.33 46.26
CA ILE A 231 9.40 3.28 46.00
C ILE A 231 9.09 3.40 44.49
N TYR A 232 7.77 3.30 44.22
CA TYR A 232 6.94 3.81 43.12
C TYR A 232 6.52 2.89 41.96
N LYS A 233 5.21 2.95 41.69
CA LYS A 233 4.48 2.55 40.48
C LYS A 233 4.26 3.83 39.65
N GLY A 234 5.13 4.10 38.68
CA GLY A 234 4.92 5.17 37.71
C GLY A 234 4.42 4.60 36.40
N ALA A 235 3.42 5.22 35.78
CA ALA A 235 3.20 5.01 34.36
C ALA A 235 4.46 5.46 33.63
N ALA A 236 4.99 4.62 32.75
CA ALA A 236 6.08 4.97 31.86
C ALA A 236 5.74 6.29 31.14
N PRO A 237 6.72 7.16 30.82
CA PRO A 237 6.46 8.37 30.08
C PRO A 237 5.86 7.98 28.72
N LEU A 238 4.55 8.17 28.57
CA LEU A 238 3.93 8.18 27.25
C LEU A 238 4.42 9.46 26.59
N ALA A 239 5.30 9.28 25.62
CA ALA A 239 5.74 10.36 24.75
C ALA A 239 4.52 11.11 24.18
N GLY A 240 4.56 12.44 24.30
CA GLY A 240 3.81 13.39 23.48
C GLY A 240 2.29 13.28 23.52
N GLN A 241 1.66 13.91 24.53
CA GLN A 241 0.32 14.48 24.34
C GLN A 241 0.45 15.99 24.18
N GLN A 242 0.28 16.48 22.94
CA GLN A 242 0.01 17.90 22.69
C GLN A 242 -1.38 18.28 23.24
N PRO A 243 -1.60 19.56 23.61
CA PRO A 243 -2.86 20.03 24.19
C PRO A 243 -3.97 20.09 23.14
N SER A 244 -5.16 19.60 23.47
CA SER A 244 -6.37 19.78 22.67
C SER A 244 -6.84 21.23 22.72
N GLU A 245 -6.86 21.91 21.59
CA GLU A 245 -7.66 23.14 21.42
C GLU A 245 -9.13 22.77 21.19
N ALA A 246 -10.01 23.56 21.79
CA ALA A 246 -11.46 23.38 21.79
C ALA A 246 -12.08 23.95 20.51
N GLU A 247 -12.84 23.12 19.79
CA GLU A 247 -13.72 23.56 18.70
C GLU A 247 -15.03 24.15 19.26
N PRO A 248 -15.50 25.31 18.77
CA PRO A 248 -16.82 25.82 19.07
C PRO A 248 -17.87 25.32 18.05
N SER A 249 -18.90 24.69 18.61
CA SER A 249 -20.25 24.40 18.13
C SER A 249 -20.78 25.14 16.88
N ASP A 250 -21.33 24.34 15.96
CA ASP A 250 -22.26 24.72 14.88
C ASP A 250 -23.51 25.49 15.35
N PRO A 251 -24.23 26.12 14.39
CA PRO A 251 -25.64 25.77 14.28
C PRO A 251 -26.12 25.47 12.85
N ALA A 252 -26.65 24.25 12.71
CA ALA A 252 -27.97 23.87 12.22
C ALA A 252 -28.53 24.41 10.87
N ALA A 253 -28.80 23.40 10.03
CA ALA A 253 -30.05 23.14 9.27
C ALA A 253 -30.29 23.87 7.94
N THR A 254 -30.49 23.08 6.87
CA THR A 254 -31.85 22.85 6.31
C THR A 254 -31.84 21.68 5.31
N GLN A 255 -32.83 20.81 5.48
CA GLN A 255 -33.12 19.59 4.72
C GLN A 255 -33.70 19.92 3.34
N SER A 256 -33.44 19.08 2.34
CA SER A 256 -34.48 18.69 1.38
C SER A 256 -34.21 17.29 0.84
N GLN A 257 -35.23 16.44 1.00
CA GLN A 257 -35.34 15.10 0.47
C GLN A 257 -35.91 15.16 -0.96
N THR A 258 -35.40 14.33 -1.87
CA THR A 258 -36.21 13.54 -2.82
C THR A 258 -35.40 12.31 -3.22
N GLY A 259 -35.94 11.12 -2.99
CA GLY A 259 -35.30 9.85 -3.33
C GLY A 259 -35.68 9.30 -4.69
N ALA A 260 -34.90 8.33 -5.19
CA ALA A 260 -35.35 6.98 -5.57
C ALA A 260 -34.24 6.19 -6.30
N ALA A 261 -34.13 4.90 -5.93
CA ALA A 261 -33.59 3.73 -6.64
C ALA A 261 -32.11 3.72 -7.10
N ALA A 262 -31.17 2.96 -6.49
CA ALA A 262 -31.02 1.49 -6.38
C ALA A 262 -30.29 0.83 -7.56
N CYS A 263 -28.98 0.59 -7.39
CA CYS A 263 -28.11 -0.51 -7.85
C CYS A 263 -26.64 -0.01 -7.78
N GLY A 264 -25.62 -0.61 -7.18
CA GLY A 264 -25.36 -1.96 -6.68
C GLY A 264 -23.92 -2.32 -7.10
N ALA A 265 -23.00 -2.47 -6.12
CA ALA A 265 -21.60 -2.96 -6.22
C ALA A 265 -20.60 -2.04 -6.98
N THR A 266 -19.61 -1.34 -6.41
CA THR A 266 -18.47 -1.79 -5.55
C THR A 266 -17.78 -3.00 -6.17
N LEU A 267 -16.53 -2.91 -6.65
CA LEU A 267 -15.36 -3.25 -5.85
C LEU A 267 -14.05 -2.66 -6.42
N ASN A 268 -13.22 -2.24 -5.48
CA ASN A 268 -11.89 -1.68 -5.61
C ASN A 268 -10.85 -2.80 -5.85
N GLY A 269 -10.00 -2.72 -6.89
CA GLY A 269 -8.76 -3.51 -7.01
C GLY A 269 -7.51 -2.66 -6.76
N ALA A 270 -6.95 -2.73 -5.56
CA ALA A 270 -5.61 -2.21 -5.24
C ALA A 270 -4.62 -3.39 -5.29
N LEU A 271 -3.42 -3.15 -5.82
CA LEU A 271 -2.29 -4.08 -5.78
C LEU A 271 -1.52 -3.87 -4.47
N PRO A 272 -1.01 -4.94 -3.84
CA PRO A 272 0.27 -4.85 -3.15
C PRO A 272 1.29 -5.83 -3.73
N SER A 273 2.54 -5.42 -3.62
CA SER A 273 3.73 -6.14 -4.06
C SER A 273 4.28 -7.05 -2.94
N SER A 274 4.94 -8.12 -3.39
CA SER A 274 6.04 -8.86 -2.74
C SER A 274 5.72 -9.93 -1.68
N GLY A 275 6.02 -11.18 -2.06
CA GLY A 275 6.93 -12.10 -1.34
C GLY A 275 6.43 -12.79 -0.06
N GLY A 276 6.59 -14.12 -0.02
CA GLY A 276 6.65 -14.91 1.22
C GLY A 276 5.58 -16.01 1.34
N ASP A 277 6.03 -17.23 1.05
CA ASP A 277 5.65 -18.53 1.61
C ASP A 277 4.43 -18.62 2.57
N GLU A 278 3.41 -19.38 2.17
CA GLU A 278 2.94 -20.61 2.86
C GLU A 278 1.62 -21.10 2.23
N THR A 279 1.53 -22.40 1.99
CA THR A 279 0.28 -23.12 1.64
C THR A 279 -0.34 -23.64 2.95
N PRO A 280 -1.67 -23.84 3.11
CA PRO A 280 -2.36 -24.94 2.41
C PRO A 280 -3.86 -24.71 2.04
N GLY A 281 -4.24 -25.24 0.88
CA GLY A 281 -5.51 -25.98 0.71
C GLY A 281 -6.79 -25.22 0.32
N GLY A 282 -7.25 -25.41 -0.92
CA GLY A 282 -8.66 -25.25 -1.28
C GLY A 282 -8.95 -25.08 -2.78
N ALA A 283 -9.64 -26.08 -3.36
CA ALA A 283 -10.24 -26.12 -4.71
C ALA A 283 -9.29 -26.23 -5.91
N ARG A 284 -9.03 -27.48 -6.31
CA ARG A 284 -8.41 -27.89 -7.56
C ARG A 284 -9.35 -27.54 -8.72
N ALA A 285 -9.07 -26.46 -9.45
CA ALA A 285 -9.68 -26.21 -10.75
C ALA A 285 -9.10 -27.22 -11.76
N GLU A 286 -9.96 -27.86 -12.54
CA GLU A 286 -9.58 -28.81 -13.60
C GLU A 286 -8.52 -28.18 -14.52
N PRO A 287 -7.34 -28.83 -14.74
CA PRO A 287 -6.30 -28.30 -15.60
C PRO A 287 -6.77 -28.34 -17.07
N GLY A 288 -6.96 -27.18 -17.67
CA GLY A 288 -7.24 -27.07 -19.11
C GLY A 288 -5.99 -27.34 -19.92
N ARG A 289 -6.10 -28.01 -21.08
CA ARG A 289 -4.99 -28.12 -22.05
C ARG A 289 -5.15 -27.10 -23.16
N CYS A 290 -4.04 -26.57 -23.65
CA CYS A 290 -4.03 -25.73 -24.84
C CYS A 290 -2.94 -26.16 -25.82
N ARG A 291 -3.10 -25.78 -27.08
CA ARG A 291 -2.13 -25.99 -28.15
C ARG A 291 -1.53 -24.66 -28.57
N ALA A 292 -0.21 -24.60 -28.71
CA ALA A 292 0.50 -23.46 -29.26
C ALA A 292 0.14 -23.23 -30.74
N LEU A 293 -0.37 -22.05 -31.08
CA LEU A 293 -0.59 -21.62 -32.46
C LEU A 293 0.67 -21.00 -33.08
N TYR A 294 1.57 -20.48 -32.26
CA TYR A 294 2.81 -19.84 -32.70
C TYR A 294 3.96 -20.17 -31.76
N SER A 295 5.19 -20.11 -32.27
CA SER A 295 6.38 -20.23 -31.42
C SER A 295 6.63 -18.96 -30.61
N PHE A 296 6.93 -19.13 -29.32
CA PHE A 296 7.34 -18.08 -28.40
C PHE A 296 8.62 -18.50 -27.68
N THR A 297 9.67 -17.68 -27.79
CA THR A 297 10.96 -17.92 -27.15
C THR A 297 11.18 -16.84 -26.11
N SER A 298 11.25 -17.21 -24.84
CA SER A 298 11.57 -16.27 -23.77
C SER A 298 13.03 -16.34 -23.35
N GLN A 299 13.53 -15.22 -22.83
CA GLN A 299 14.87 -15.07 -22.24
C GLN A 299 14.80 -14.93 -20.70
N GLN A 300 13.61 -14.90 -20.11
CA GLN A 300 13.42 -14.76 -18.66
C GLN A 300 13.06 -16.11 -18.03
N GLU A 301 13.56 -16.38 -16.81
CA GLU A 301 13.40 -17.67 -16.12
C GLU A 301 11.95 -17.95 -15.68
N ASP A 302 11.12 -16.91 -15.57
CA ASP A 302 9.71 -16.97 -15.17
C ASP A 302 8.75 -17.20 -16.36
N GLN A 303 9.26 -17.28 -17.58
CA GLN A 303 8.47 -17.39 -18.81
C GLN A 303 8.73 -18.71 -19.55
N LEU A 304 7.66 -19.28 -20.11
CA LEU A 304 7.71 -20.58 -20.75
C LEU A 304 7.91 -20.43 -22.26
N SER A 305 9.00 -20.99 -22.79
CA SER A 305 9.21 -21.08 -24.24
C SER A 305 8.42 -22.24 -24.84
N MET A 306 7.77 -22.00 -25.97
CA MET A 306 6.86 -22.93 -26.66
C MET A 306 7.06 -22.84 -28.17
N ARG A 307 6.85 -23.94 -28.90
CA ARG A 307 6.86 -23.98 -30.36
C ARG A 307 5.45 -24.20 -30.88
N GLU A 308 5.19 -23.73 -32.10
CA GLU A 308 3.91 -24.00 -32.78
C GLU A 308 3.64 -25.51 -32.80
N GLY A 309 2.44 -25.89 -32.34
CA GLY A 309 2.00 -27.28 -32.20
C GLY A 309 2.24 -27.92 -30.82
N ASP A 310 3.01 -27.30 -29.91
CA ASP A 310 3.22 -27.83 -28.56
C ASP A 310 1.91 -27.87 -27.75
N LEU A 311 1.76 -28.89 -26.89
CA LEU A 311 0.64 -29.06 -25.98
C LEU A 311 1.04 -28.64 -24.56
N LEU A 312 0.36 -27.63 -24.02
CA LEU A 312 0.64 -27.06 -22.70
C LEU A 312 -0.50 -27.37 -21.72
N ASP A 313 -0.13 -27.64 -20.47
CA ASP A 313 -1.09 -27.73 -19.37
C ASP A 313 -1.27 -26.34 -18.75
N VAL A 314 -2.50 -25.83 -18.71
CA VAL A 314 -2.84 -24.52 -18.13
C VAL A 314 -3.17 -24.69 -16.65
N HIS A 315 -2.37 -24.06 -15.79
CA HIS A 315 -2.59 -24.05 -14.34
C HIS A 315 -3.44 -22.86 -13.91
N THR A 316 -3.16 -21.67 -14.43
CA THR A 316 -3.87 -20.43 -14.07
C THR A 316 -4.04 -19.53 -15.29
N LYS A 317 -5.26 -19.03 -15.50
CA LYS A 317 -5.55 -18.01 -16.52
C LYS A 317 -5.51 -16.63 -15.87
N GLY A 318 -4.50 -15.83 -16.17
CA GLY A 318 -4.42 -14.45 -15.69
C GLY A 318 -5.31 -13.52 -16.52
N ASP A 319 -5.95 -12.56 -15.84
CA ASP A 319 -6.89 -11.61 -16.46
C ASP A 319 -6.22 -10.61 -17.43
N ALA A 320 -4.90 -10.50 -17.39
CA ALA A 320 -4.09 -9.60 -18.25
C ALA A 320 -3.62 -10.26 -19.56
N GLY A 321 -4.20 -11.39 -19.96
CA GLY A 321 -3.84 -12.09 -21.20
C GLY A 321 -2.58 -12.93 -21.12
N TRP A 322 -2.02 -13.13 -19.92
CA TRP A 322 -0.90 -14.03 -19.63
C TRP A 322 -1.40 -15.23 -18.83
N TRP A 323 -1.12 -16.43 -19.31
CA TRP A 323 -1.46 -17.67 -18.64
C TRP A 323 -0.20 -18.28 -18.02
N PHE A 324 -0.40 -19.01 -16.93
CA PHE A 324 0.63 -19.80 -16.28
C PHE A 324 0.36 -21.27 -16.55
N GLY A 325 1.35 -21.98 -17.06
CA GLY A 325 1.22 -23.38 -17.42
C GLY A 325 2.55 -24.11 -17.49
N GLY A 326 2.49 -25.37 -17.91
CA GLY A 326 3.62 -26.28 -17.98
C GLY A 326 3.78 -26.91 -19.35
N LEU A 327 5.04 -27.08 -19.78
CA LEU A 327 5.44 -27.82 -20.98
C LEU A 327 6.71 -28.63 -20.66
N ASN A 328 6.64 -29.96 -20.85
CA ASN A 328 7.78 -30.88 -20.66
C ASN A 328 8.50 -30.72 -19.30
N GLY A 329 7.75 -30.50 -18.23
CA GLY A 329 8.28 -30.35 -16.86
C GLY A 329 8.85 -28.97 -16.52
N LYS A 330 8.79 -28.00 -17.44
CA LYS A 330 9.08 -26.59 -17.17
C LYS A 330 7.79 -25.82 -17.01
N THR A 331 7.71 -24.93 -16.03
CA THR A 331 6.56 -24.06 -15.78
C THR A 331 6.93 -22.60 -15.97
N GLY A 332 6.00 -21.80 -16.47
CA GLY A 332 6.22 -20.37 -16.65
C GLY A 332 5.03 -19.68 -17.28
N HIS A 333 5.15 -18.36 -17.42
CA HIS A 333 4.14 -17.54 -18.07
C HIS A 333 4.26 -17.56 -19.59
N PHE A 334 3.13 -17.62 -20.29
CA PHE A 334 3.05 -17.47 -21.74
C PHE A 334 1.80 -16.68 -22.15
N PRO A 335 1.83 -15.99 -23.30
CA PRO A 335 0.70 -15.19 -23.76
C PRO A 335 -0.46 -16.07 -24.25
N SER A 336 -1.66 -15.77 -23.75
CA SER A 336 -2.90 -16.47 -24.12
C SER A 336 -3.26 -16.35 -25.61
N SER A 337 -2.86 -15.27 -26.27
CA SER A 337 -3.09 -15.05 -27.70
C SER A 337 -2.28 -15.98 -28.61
N TYR A 338 -1.30 -16.71 -28.05
CA TYR A 338 -0.44 -17.64 -28.79
C TYR A 338 -0.89 -19.09 -28.65
N VAL A 339 -2.00 -19.34 -27.96
CA VAL A 339 -2.53 -20.68 -27.68
C VAL A 339 -4.01 -20.78 -27.99
N GLU A 340 -4.46 -21.99 -28.32
CA GLU A 340 -5.85 -22.35 -28.50
C GLU A 340 -6.24 -23.40 -27.45
N GLU A 341 -7.33 -23.17 -26.72
CA GLU A 341 -7.82 -24.14 -25.71
C GLU A 341 -8.37 -25.40 -26.40
N LEU A 342 -7.96 -26.56 -25.90
CA LEU A 342 -8.48 -27.84 -26.37
C LEU A 342 -9.70 -28.24 -25.52
N PRO A 343 -10.82 -28.64 -26.15
CA PRO A 343 -11.98 -29.12 -25.40
C PRO A 343 -11.62 -30.40 -24.64
N VAL A 344 -12.02 -30.47 -23.36
CA VAL A 344 -11.88 -31.67 -22.54
C VAL A 344 -12.79 -32.75 -23.13
N ALA A 345 -12.24 -33.60 -23.98
CA ALA A 345 -12.95 -34.78 -24.45
C ALA A 345 -13.11 -35.75 -23.27
N ASN A 346 -14.34 -35.86 -22.75
CA ASN A 346 -14.73 -36.92 -21.84
C ASN A 346 -14.29 -38.27 -22.45
N GLN A 347 -13.44 -38.99 -21.73
CA GLN A 347 -12.99 -40.32 -22.11
C GLN A 347 -14.21 -41.24 -22.23
N VAL A 348 -14.44 -41.78 -23.42
CA VAL A 348 -15.32 -42.93 -23.62
C VAL A 348 -14.67 -44.11 -22.91
N GLN A 349 -15.35 -44.64 -21.90
CA GLN A 349 -15.01 -45.90 -21.23
C GLN A 349 -14.98 -47.05 -22.26
N LEU A 350 -13.82 -47.70 -22.37
CA LEU A 350 -13.72 -49.05 -22.91
C LEU A 350 -14.47 -50.00 -21.97
N PRO A 351 -15.39 -50.85 -22.45
CA PRO A 351 -16.01 -51.85 -21.60
C PRO A 351 -15.04 -53.02 -21.37
N ASP A 352 -14.95 -53.41 -20.10
CA ASP A 352 -14.17 -54.53 -19.58
C ASP A 352 -14.52 -55.86 -20.24
N SER A 353 -13.47 -56.63 -20.52
CA SER A 353 -13.54 -58.06 -20.80
C SER A 353 -13.89 -58.82 -19.52
N ALA A 354 -15.11 -59.36 -19.44
CA ALA A 354 -15.45 -60.44 -18.54
C ALA A 354 -15.50 -61.76 -19.33
N ALA A 355 -14.50 -62.60 -19.09
CA ALA A 355 -14.59 -64.01 -19.37
C ALA A 355 -15.48 -64.66 -18.30
N ASP A 356 -16.54 -65.35 -18.72
CA ASP A 356 -17.00 -66.54 -18.00
C ASP A 356 -17.45 -67.63 -18.97
N SER A 357 -16.99 -68.81 -18.61
CA SER A 357 -17.07 -70.12 -19.22
C SER A 357 -18.43 -70.79 -19.07
N GLY A 358 -18.82 -71.58 -20.08
CA GLY A 358 -19.36 -72.92 -19.82
C GLY A 358 -20.84 -73.20 -20.15
N GLN A 359 -21.02 -74.16 -21.08
CA GLN A 359 -22.05 -75.20 -21.11
C GLN A 359 -23.51 -74.81 -21.41
N SER A 360 -23.98 -75.17 -22.61
CA SER A 360 -24.60 -76.48 -22.89
C SER A 360 -24.78 -76.69 -24.39
#